data_AF-A0A3D5TN81-F1
#
_entry.id   AF-A0A3D5TN81-F1
#
_cell.length_a   1.000
_cell.length_b   1.000
_cell.length_c   1.000
_cell.angle_alpha   90.00
_cell.angle_beta   90.00
_cell.angle_gamma   90.00
#
_symmetry.space_group_name_H-M   'P 1'
#
loop_
_entity.id
_entity.type
_entity.pdbx_description
1 polymer ?
#
loop_
_entity_poly.entity_id
_entity_poly.type
_entity_poly.pdbx_seq_one_letter_code
_entity_poly.pdbx_strand_id
1 'polypeptide(L)' 'ADGDVFTNDPDLLLQYGYKPIILTDCPSDGKSYVGSWTETETEITQVWTEQPQTGEATPEQLETALHQIGGAVDENQ' A
#
# COMPACT_ATOMS: atom_id res chain seq x y z
N ALA A 1 -38.66 -1.18 7.06
CA ALA A 1 -37.55 -1.85 6.38
C ALA A 1 -36.30 -1.31 7.01
N ASP A 2 -35.62 -2.10 7.82
CA ASP A 2 -34.27 -1.75 8.28
C ASP A 2 -33.37 -2.08 7.08
N GLY A 3 -33.26 -1.10 6.17
CA GLY A 3 -32.44 -1.23 4.97
C GLY A 3 -30.99 -0.97 5.33
N ASP A 4 -30.07 -1.72 4.72
CA ASP A 4 -28.63 -1.52 4.91
C ASP A 4 -28.25 -0.04 4.77
N VAL A 5 -27.59 0.49 5.79
CA VAL A 5 -27.12 1.88 5.82
C VAL A 5 -25.66 1.90 5.35
N PHE A 6 -25.43 2.46 4.17
CA PHE A 6 -24.09 2.73 3.64
C PHE A 6 -23.76 4.20 3.86
N THR A 7 -22.77 4.49 4.71
CA THR A 7 -22.40 5.86 5.08
C THR A 7 -20.89 6.02 5.23
N ASN A 8 -20.41 7.24 5.00
CA ASN A 8 -19.05 7.69 5.34
C ASN A 8 -19.09 8.85 6.35
N ASP A 9 -20.26 9.12 6.93
CA ASP A 9 -20.43 10.17 7.93
C ASP A 9 -19.78 9.73 9.27
N PRO A 10 -18.83 10.50 9.81
CA PRO A 10 -18.05 10.09 10.98
C PRO A 10 -18.89 9.97 12.24
N ASP A 11 -19.93 10.81 12.42
CA ASP A 11 -20.81 10.76 13.58
C ASP A 11 -21.69 9.50 13.55
N LEU A 12 -22.20 9.12 12.37
CA LEU A 12 -22.92 7.86 12.19
C LEU A 12 -22.02 6.65 12.40
N LEU A 13 -20.81 6.65 11.82
CA LEU A 13 -19.84 5.57 12.00
C LEU A 13 -19.49 5.37 13.48
N LEU A 14 -19.28 6.46 14.22
CA LEU A 14 -19.02 6.41 15.66
C LEU A 14 -20.24 5.89 16.44
N GLN A 15 -21.45 6.31 16.08
CA GLN A 15 -22.69 5.82 16.68
C GLN A 15 -22.87 4.30 16.49
N TYR A 16 -22.44 3.75 15.35
CA TYR A 16 -22.44 2.32 15.08
C TYR A 16 -21.24 1.58 15.71
N GLY A 17 -20.36 2.27 16.42
CA GLY A 17 -19.22 1.68 17.13
C GLY A 17 -17.96 1.51 16.29
N TYR A 18 -17.90 2.08 15.08
CA TYR A 18 -16.67 2.11 14.30
C TYR A 18 -15.69 3.13 14.89
N LYS A 19 -14.41 2.75 14.94
CA LYS A 19 -13.33 3.67 15.32
C LYS A 19 -13.06 4.64 14.17
N PRO A 20 -12.80 5.93 14.46
CA PRO A 20 -12.33 6.88 13.47
C PRO A 20 -11.03 6.40 12.83
N ILE A 21 -10.90 6.64 11.52
CA ILE A 21 -9.69 6.37 10.74
C ILE A 21 -8.93 7.68 10.52
N ILE A 22 -7.69 7.74 11.00
CA ILE A 22 -6.79 8.88 10.81
C ILE A 22 -5.82 8.56 9.68
N LEU A 23 -6.00 9.25 8.55
CA LEU A 23 -5.12 9.16 7.39
C LEU A 23 -3.90 10.07 7.58
N THR A 24 -2.73 9.59 7.19
CA THR A 24 -1.47 10.35 7.23
C THR A 24 -0.90 10.45 5.81
N ASP A 25 -0.34 11.61 5.47
CA ASP A 25 0.25 11.81 4.15
C ASP A 25 1.52 10.99 3.98
N CYS A 26 1.69 10.36 2.81
CA CYS A 26 2.87 9.58 2.51
C CYS A 26 4.06 10.52 2.27
N PRO A 27 5.22 10.32 2.94
CA PRO A 27 6.36 11.20 2.74
C PRO A 27 6.83 11.23 1.28
N SER A 28 6.92 12.42 0.70
CA SER A 28 7.34 12.63 -0.69
C SER A 28 8.85 12.93 -0.81
N ASP A 29 9.70 12.22 -0.05
CA ASP A 29 11.15 12.42 0.02
C ASP A 29 11.94 11.63 -1.05
N GLY A 30 11.25 11.05 -2.04
CA GLY A 30 11.88 10.22 -3.08
C GLY A 30 12.26 8.81 -2.64
N LYS A 31 11.82 8.39 -1.45
CA LYS A 31 12.04 7.04 -0.91
C LYS A 31 10.76 6.21 -0.99
N SER A 32 10.90 4.90 -0.91
CA SER A 32 9.77 3.97 -0.88
C SER A 32 9.26 3.79 0.54
N TYR A 33 7.93 3.84 0.71
CA TYR A 33 7.26 3.62 1.98
C TYR A 33 6.19 2.54 1.84
N VAL A 34 6.01 1.73 2.89
CA VAL A 34 4.88 0.81 3.03
C VAL A 34 3.90 1.37 4.05
N GLY A 35 2.64 1.47 3.64
CA GLY A 35 1.54 1.84 4.52
C GLY A 35 1.14 0.66 5.41
N SER A 36 0.96 0.92 6.70
CA SER A 36 0.44 -0.03 7.69
C SER A 36 -0.62 0.67 8.55
N TRP A 37 -1.47 -0.11 9.21
CA TRP A 37 -2.50 0.41 10.10
C TRP A 37 -2.15 0.05 11.54
N THR A 38 -2.25 1.03 12.43
CA THR A 38 -2.13 0.82 13.88
C THR A 38 -3.49 1.10 14.51
N GLU A 39 -4.06 0.10 15.19
CA GLU A 39 -5.33 0.23 15.90
C GLU A 39 -5.08 0.46 17.40
N THR A 40 -5.82 1.39 17.97
CA THR A 40 -5.86 1.68 19.41
C THR A 40 -7.29 1.50 19.95
N GLU A 41 -7.48 1.73 21.26
CA GLU A 41 -8.83 1.71 21.84
C GLU A 41 -9.76 2.77 21.22
N THR A 42 -9.22 3.90 20.77
CA THR A 42 -10.02 5.04 20.32
C THR A 42 -10.01 5.27 18.81
N GLU A 43 -8.99 4.82 18.09
CA GLU A 43 -8.80 5.17 16.67
C GLU A 43 -7.95 4.14 15.91
N ILE A 44 -8.02 4.22 14.58
CA ILE A 44 -7.15 3.49 13.66
C ILE A 44 -6.33 4.52 12.89
N THR A 45 -5.00 4.45 12.99
CA THR A 45 -4.09 5.42 12.37
C THR A 45 -3.29 4.77 11.25
N GLN A 46 -3.16 5.46 10.12
CA GLN A 46 -2.24 5.08 9.06
C GLN A 46 -0.80 5.45 9.43
N VAL A 47 0.12 4.52 9.22
CA VAL A 47 1.55 4.69 9.52
C VAL A 47 2.36 4.32 8.28
N TRP A 48 3.34 5.15 7.94
CA TRP A 48 4.26 4.92 6.83
C TRP A 48 5.61 4.44 7.37
N THR A 49 6.06 3.28 6.91
CA THR A 49 7.38 2.73 7.25
C THR A 49 8.26 2.79 6.01
N GLU A 50 9.42 3.46 6.11
CA GLU A 50 10.42 3.51 5.04
C GLU A 50 10.89 2.09 4.72
N GLN A 51 10.84 1.70 3.45
CA GLN A 51 11.41 0.43 3.03
C GLN A 51 12.90 0.59 2.76
N PRO A 52 13.73 -0.37 3.22
CA PRO A 52 15.12 -0.42 2.83
C PRO A 52 15.18 -0.48 1.31
N GLN A 53 15.88 0.47 0.72
CA GLN A 53 16.18 0.46 -0.69
C GLN A 53 17.19 -0.68 -0.90
N THR A 54 16.72 -1.87 -1.26
CA THR A 54 17.61 -2.86 -1.90
C THR A 54 18.19 -2.14 -3.10
N GLY A 55 19.51 -1.95 -3.08
CA GLY A 55 20.21 -0.98 -3.92
C GLY A 55 19.72 -0.98 -5.37
N GLU A 56 19.80 0.20 -5.99
CA GLU A 56 19.52 0.41 -7.41
C GLU A 56 19.99 -0.82 -8.20
N ALA A 57 19.02 -1.53 -8.80
CA ALA A 57 19.33 -2.73 -9.56
C ALA A 57 20.44 -2.35 -10.54
N THR A 58 21.55 -3.08 -10.51
CA THR A 58 22.62 -2.76 -11.45
C THR A 58 22.06 -2.90 -12.86
N PRO A 59 22.58 -2.14 -13.84
CA PRO A 59 22.15 -2.28 -15.24
C PRO A 59 22.09 -3.74 -15.68
N GLU A 60 23.07 -4.55 -15.25
CA GLU A 60 23.14 -6.00 -15.50
C GLU A 60 21.97 -6.79 -14.89
N GLN A 61 21.51 -6.44 -13.69
CA GLN A 61 20.35 -7.06 -13.05
C GLN A 61 19.04 -6.68 -13.76
N LEU A 62 18.93 -5.44 -14.22
CA LEU A 62 17.79 -4.96 -15.01
C LEU A 62 17.76 -5.62 -16.40
N GLU A 63 18.90 -5.71 -17.07
CA GLU A 63 19.06 -6.41 -18.36
C GLU A 63 18.74 -7.90 -18.22
N THR A 64 19.23 -8.56 -17.18
CA THR A 64 18.91 -9.96 -16.89
C THR A 64 17.42 -10.14 -16.66
N ALA A 65 16.79 -9.29 -15.85
CA ALA A 65 15.35 -9.35 -15.61
C ALA A 65 14.55 -9.14 -16.90
N LEU A 66 14.95 -8.19 -17.75
CA LEU A 66 14.33 -7.91 -19.05
C LEU A 66 14.41 -9.13 -20.00
N HIS A 67 15.57 -9.78 -20.08
CA HIS A 67 15.73 -11.01 -20.87
C HIS A 67 14.89 -12.18 -20.33
N GLN A 68 14.64 -12.23 -19.02
CA GLN A 68 13.79 -13.26 -18.41
C GLN A 68 12.29 -13.07 -18.67
N ILE A 69 11.78 -11.82 -18.68
CA ILE A 69 10.37 -11.53 -19.02
C ILE A 69 10.09 -11.59 -20.52
N GLY A 70 11.08 -11.29 -21.36
CA GLY A 70 11.01 -11.42 -22.81
C GLY A 70 11.22 -12.85 -23.31
N GLY A 71 10.84 -13.85 -22.50
CA GLY A 71 11.23 -15.25 -22.63
C GLY A 71 11.36 -15.78 -24.06
N ALA A 72 12.48 -16.49 -24.29
CA ALA A 72 12.71 -17.47 -25.33
C ALA A 72 11.82 -17.35 -26.58
N VAL A 73 12.30 -16.62 -27.58
CA VAL A 73 12.03 -17.08 -28.95
C VAL A 73 12.77 -18.41 -29.09
N ASP A 74 12.07 -19.50 -28.80
CA ASP A 74 12.44 -20.82 -29.33
C ASP A 74 12.31 -20.70 -30.85
N GLU A 75 13.39 -20.25 -31.49
CA GLU A 75 13.57 -20.43 -32.93
C GLU A 75 13.79 -21.92 -33.15
N ASN A 76 12.68 -22.64 -33.25
CA ASN A 76 12.60 -23.99 -33.75
C ASN A 76 13.46 -24.12 -35.03
N GLN A 77 14.63 -24.76 -34.91
CA GLN A 77 15.42 -25.28 -36.03
C GLN A 77 15.27 -26.78 -36.13
#